data_AF-A0A2D6F279-F1
#
_entry.id   AF-A0A2D6F279-F1
#
_cell.length_a   1.000
_cell.length_b   1.000
_cell.length_c   1.000
_cell.angle_alpha   90.00
_cell.angle_beta   90.00
_cell.angle_gamma   90.00
#
_symmetry.space_group_name_H-M   'P 1'
#
loop_
_entity.id
_entity.type
_entity.pdbx_description
1 polymer ?
#
loop_
_entity_poly.entity_id
_entity_poly.type
_entity_poly.pdbx_seq_one_letter_code
_entity_poly.pdbx_strand_id
1 'polypeptide(L)'
;MEEIKTAVDTFINIVKNEKRISIDEAAKQLNLPVAIVHEWAVFLEEAKIFQIDYKFSTPYLTISDPNRIKHLKKSKEDMEKERDILLIKAQATIKDIKAKREFLLWLKKEYLDLRPRKKKRLAKPLAIILDQKTLLEEQTFKLLVDLKQFEVNKEKYRHFVRLRERFKKIESQTKAFENNLQKIASYMGNLHAH
;
A
#
# COMPACT_ATOMS: atom_id res chain seq x y z
N MET A 1 -5.15 31.39 0.17
CA MET A 1 -3.99 30.97 1.00
C MET A 1 -2.82 30.78 0.06
N GLU A 2 -1.76 31.59 0.20
CA GLU A 2 -0.55 31.44 -0.60
C GLU A 2 0.25 30.23 -0.12
N GLU A 3 0.50 29.27 -1.00
CA GLU A 3 1.41 28.15 -0.71
C GLU A 3 2.83 28.69 -0.58
N ILE A 4 3.46 28.52 0.58
CA ILE A 4 4.89 28.79 0.76
C ILE A 4 5.66 27.81 -0.13
N LYS A 5 6.19 28.31 -1.25
CA LYS A 5 7.03 27.54 -2.18
C LYS A 5 8.46 27.49 -1.64
N THR A 6 8.99 26.28 -1.48
CA THR A 6 10.39 26.08 -1.15
C THR A 6 11.26 26.05 -2.41
N ALA A 7 12.56 26.28 -2.26
CA ALA A 7 13.50 26.17 -3.38
C ALA A 7 13.53 24.75 -4.00
N VAL A 8 13.27 23.72 -3.20
CA VAL A 8 13.14 22.32 -3.68
C VAL A 8 11.87 22.14 -4.52
N ASP A 9 10.76 22.80 -4.17
CA ASP A 9 9.54 22.77 -4.99
C ASP A 9 9.78 23.40 -6.37
N THR A 10 10.53 24.50 -6.41
CA THR A 10 10.94 25.15 -7.66
C THR A 10 11.82 24.21 -8.49
N PHE A 11 12.76 23.52 -7.85
CA PHE A 11 13.63 22.54 -8.52
C PHE A 11 12.83 21.41 -9.18
N ILE A 12 11.88 20.81 -8.46
CA ILE A 12 10.99 19.77 -9.00
C ILE A 12 10.17 20.29 -10.18
N ASN A 13 9.66 21.52 -10.09
CA ASN A 13 8.88 22.11 -11.19
C ASN A 13 9.72 22.37 -12.44
N ILE A 14 10.98 22.81 -12.30
CA ILE A 14 11.90 23.01 -13.42
C ILE A 14 12.12 21.69 -14.16
N VAL A 15 12.54 20.63 -13.46
CA VAL A 15 12.79 19.31 -14.08
C VAL A 15 11.52 18.76 -14.74
N LYS A 16 10.36 18.98 -14.11
CA LYS A 16 9.06 18.54 -14.66
C LYS A 16 8.69 19.26 -15.95
N ASN A 17 8.95 20.56 -16.05
CA ASN A 17 8.61 21.37 -17.23
C ASN A 17 9.54 21.07 -18.41
N GLU A 18 10.84 20.94 -18.13
CA GLU A 18 11.87 20.70 -19.15
C GLU A 18 11.89 19.23 -19.64
N LYS A 19 11.23 18.31 -18.91
CA LYS A 19 11.24 16.84 -19.08
C LYS A 19 12.61 16.18 -18.88
N ARG A 20 13.68 16.87 -19.22
CA ARG A 20 15.08 16.50 -19.02
C ARG A 20 15.94 17.75 -18.94
N ILE A 21 16.73 17.91 -17.87
CA ILE A 21 17.63 19.06 -17.68
C ILE A 21 18.95 18.60 -17.08
N SER A 22 20.08 19.22 -17.44
CA SER A 22 21.36 18.93 -16.77
C SER A 22 21.42 19.57 -15.37
N ILE A 23 22.25 19.03 -14.49
CA ILE A 23 22.44 19.62 -13.15
C ILE A 23 22.97 21.06 -13.25
N ASP A 24 23.87 21.34 -14.18
CA ASP A 24 24.43 22.68 -14.39
C ASP A 24 23.37 23.69 -14.88
N GLU A 25 22.49 23.27 -15.79
CA GLU A 25 21.37 24.12 -16.24
C GLU A 25 20.36 24.36 -15.13
N ALA A 26 20.04 23.32 -14.34
CA ALA A 26 19.15 23.46 -13.20
C ALA A 26 19.73 24.41 -12.13
N ALA A 27 21.03 24.34 -11.88
CA ALA A 27 21.74 25.24 -10.98
C ALA A 27 21.68 26.70 -11.44
N LYS A 28 21.84 26.94 -12.74
CA LYS A 28 21.66 28.28 -13.33
C LYS A 28 20.23 28.80 -13.17
N GLN A 29 19.23 27.97 -13.45
CA GLN A 29 17.82 28.37 -13.33
C GLN A 29 17.39 28.61 -11.87
N LEU A 30 17.95 27.87 -10.92
CA LEU A 30 17.69 28.03 -9.49
C LEU A 30 18.52 29.13 -8.82
N ASN A 31 19.53 29.66 -9.52
CA ASN A 31 20.53 30.56 -8.98
C ASN A 31 21.20 29.99 -7.71
N LEU A 32 21.60 28.71 -7.77
CA LEU A 32 22.26 27.98 -6.69
C LEU A 32 23.58 27.37 -7.15
N PRO A 33 24.56 27.16 -6.25
CA PRO A 33 25.76 26.40 -6.56
C PRO A 33 25.44 25.00 -7.07
N VAL A 34 26.17 24.55 -8.09
CA VAL A 34 26.02 23.21 -8.70
C VAL A 34 26.10 22.10 -7.65
N ALA A 35 26.99 22.23 -6.67
CA ALA A 35 27.13 21.27 -5.57
C ALA A 35 25.82 21.07 -4.77
N ILE A 36 25.08 22.16 -4.48
CA ILE A 36 23.81 22.09 -3.74
C ILE A 36 22.74 21.40 -4.59
N VAL A 37 22.64 21.76 -5.87
CA VAL A 37 21.68 21.13 -6.79
C VAL A 37 22.01 19.66 -7.01
N HIS A 38 23.29 19.30 -7.02
CA HIS A 38 23.74 17.91 -7.08
C HIS A 38 23.34 17.14 -5.82
N GLU A 39 23.58 17.67 -4.62
CA GLU A 39 23.14 17.04 -3.37
C GLU A 39 21.61 16.85 -3.34
N TRP A 40 20.86 17.86 -3.79
CA TRP A 40 19.41 17.74 -3.92
C TRP A 40 19.00 16.71 -4.95
N ALA A 41 19.68 16.63 -6.09
CA ALA A 41 19.40 15.64 -7.12
C ALA A 41 19.62 14.22 -6.59
N VAL A 42 20.74 13.97 -5.90
CA VAL A 42 21.05 12.68 -5.26
C VAL A 42 19.98 12.34 -4.22
N PHE A 43 19.63 13.29 -3.34
CA PHE A 43 18.58 13.10 -2.34
C PHE A 43 17.22 12.76 -2.97
N LEU A 44 16.85 13.46 -4.06
CA LEU A 44 15.59 13.24 -4.77
C LEU A 44 15.61 11.94 -5.61
N GLU A 45 16.78 11.48 -6.04
CA GLU A 45 16.97 10.17 -6.67
C GLU A 45 16.80 9.02 -5.68
N GLU A 46 17.38 9.12 -4.48
CA GLU A 46 17.14 8.15 -3.39
C GLU A 46 15.65 8.06 -3.03
N ALA A 47 14.95 9.19 -3.08
CA ALA A 47 13.50 9.26 -2.90
C ALA A 47 12.69 8.74 -4.11
N LYS A 48 13.37 8.40 -5.22
CA LYS A 48 12.81 7.98 -6.52
C LYS A 48 11.85 9.02 -7.11
N ILE A 49 12.19 10.29 -6.95
CA ILE A 49 11.50 11.43 -7.54
C ILE A 49 12.19 11.79 -8.85
N PHE A 50 13.52 11.85 -8.82
CA PHE A 50 14.36 12.02 -9.99
C PHE A 50 15.08 10.73 -10.36
N GLN A 51 15.40 10.61 -11.64
CA GLN A 51 16.34 9.64 -12.16
C GLN A 51 17.52 10.43 -12.74
N ILE A 52 18.74 10.07 -12.35
CA ILE A 52 19.96 10.68 -12.87
C ILE A 52 20.51 9.80 -13.99
N ASP A 53 20.39 10.27 -15.22
CA ASP A 53 20.93 9.61 -16.40
C ASP A 53 22.22 10.31 -16.84
N TYR A 54 23.31 9.55 -16.97
CA TYR A 54 24.57 10.07 -17.46
C TYR A 54 24.64 9.96 -18.98
N LYS A 55 24.83 11.11 -19.65
CA LYS A 55 25.18 11.14 -21.08
C LYS A 55 26.59 11.69 -21.19
N PHE A 56 27.53 10.81 -21.55
CA PHE A 56 28.97 11.05 -21.39
C PHE A 56 29.31 11.32 -19.91
N SER A 57 29.81 12.51 -19.59
CA SER A 57 30.20 12.92 -18.23
C SER A 57 29.20 13.89 -17.60
N THR A 58 28.11 14.21 -18.29
CA THR A 58 27.12 15.19 -17.83
C THR A 58 25.91 14.46 -17.22
N PRO A 59 25.59 14.71 -15.93
CA PRO A 59 24.40 14.17 -15.29
C PRO A 59 23.14 14.94 -15.74
N TYR A 60 22.13 14.20 -16.17
CA TYR A 60 20.81 14.72 -16.53
C TYR A 60 19.73 14.21 -15.58
N LEU A 61 18.80 15.09 -15.23
CA LEU A 61 17.68 14.79 -14.35
C LEU A 61 16.43 14.57 -15.18
N THR A 62 15.72 13.48 -14.90
CA THR A 62 14.37 13.22 -15.41
C THR A 62 13.44 12.84 -14.25
N ILE A 63 12.12 12.98 -14.45
CA ILE A 63 11.14 12.51 -13.46
C ILE A 63 10.98 10.99 -13.58
N SER A 64 11.33 10.23 -12.53
CA SER A 64 11.23 8.76 -12.55
C SER A 64 9.79 8.26 -12.58
N ASP A 65 8.88 8.95 -11.87
CA ASP A 65 7.46 8.61 -11.83
C ASP A 65 6.59 9.86 -11.57
N PRO A 66 5.85 10.35 -12.58
CA PRO A 66 4.94 11.49 -12.44
C PRO A 66 3.86 11.29 -11.37
N ASN A 67 3.49 10.04 -11.05
CA ASN A 67 2.51 9.74 -10.01
C ASN A 67 3.09 9.99 -8.60
N ARG A 68 4.40 9.86 -8.40
CA ARG A 68 5.08 10.20 -7.13
C ARG A 68 5.20 11.70 -6.88
N ILE A 69 5.18 12.53 -7.93
CA ILE A 69 5.17 14.00 -7.77
C ILE A 69 3.80 14.49 -7.30
N LYS A 70 2.70 13.89 -7.78
CA LYS A 70 1.34 14.17 -7.25
C LYS A 70 1.23 13.90 -5.75
N HIS A 71 2.10 13.04 -5.22
CA HIS A 71 2.13 12.61 -3.84
C HIS A 71 2.88 13.56 -2.90
N LEU A 72 3.83 14.37 -3.41
CA LEU A 72 4.50 15.43 -2.66
C LEU A 72 3.62 16.68 -2.48
N LYS A 73 2.67 16.89 -3.39
CA LYS A 73 1.68 17.98 -3.34
C LYS A 73 0.42 17.66 -2.54
N LYS A 74 0.28 16.44 -1.98
CA LYS A 74 -0.89 16.16 -1.14
C LYS A 74 -0.82 17.05 0.09
N SER A 75 -1.82 17.91 0.23
CA SER A 75 -1.96 18.72 1.44
C SER A 75 -2.05 17.79 2.64
N LYS A 76 -1.66 18.29 3.81
CA LYS A 76 -1.91 17.60 5.09
C LYS A 76 -3.38 17.16 5.17
N GLU A 77 -4.28 18.00 4.69
CA GLU A 77 -5.71 17.74 4.64
C GLU A 77 -6.10 16.55 3.74
N ASP A 78 -5.43 16.38 2.59
CA ASP A 78 -5.67 15.24 1.69
C ASP A 78 -5.19 13.93 2.31
N MET A 79 -4.08 13.99 3.04
CA MET A 79 -3.56 12.83 3.77
C MET A 79 -4.47 12.47 4.95
N GLU A 80 -5.01 13.45 5.67
CA GLU A 80 -5.98 13.23 6.75
C GLU A 80 -7.24 12.56 6.20
N LYS A 81 -7.82 13.09 5.11
CA LYS A 81 -8.97 12.48 4.44
C LYS A 81 -8.68 11.05 3.98
N GLU A 82 -7.52 10.82 3.36
CA GLU A 82 -7.16 9.47 2.89
C GLU A 82 -6.90 8.50 4.05
N ARG A 83 -6.28 8.96 5.15
CA ARG A 83 -6.11 8.17 6.38
C ARG A 83 -7.46 7.77 6.95
N ASP A 84 -8.40 8.69 7.03
CA ASP A 84 -9.73 8.44 7.60
C ASP A 84 -10.51 7.45 6.74
N ILE A 85 -10.43 7.58 5.41
CA ILE A 85 -10.98 6.60 4.48
C ILE A 85 -10.34 5.22 4.70
N LEU A 86 -9.01 5.15 4.82
CA LEU A 86 -8.30 3.88 5.09
C LEU A 86 -8.71 3.28 6.44
N LEU A 87 -8.88 4.10 7.48
CA LEU A 87 -9.37 3.65 8.79
C LEU A 87 -10.76 3.03 8.68
N ILE A 88 -11.70 3.72 8.03
CA ILE A 88 -13.07 3.21 7.82
C ILE A 88 -13.04 1.88 7.07
N LYS A 89 -12.26 1.80 5.98
CA LYS A 89 -12.15 0.57 5.19
C LYS A 89 -11.54 -0.58 5.99
N ALA A 90 -10.45 -0.34 6.72
CA ALA A 90 -9.83 -1.36 7.56
C ALA A 90 -10.77 -1.82 8.70
N GLN A 91 -11.59 -0.93 9.26
CA GLN A 91 -12.62 -1.28 10.24
C GLN A 91 -13.73 -2.15 9.63
N ALA A 92 -14.16 -1.82 8.41
CA ALA A 92 -15.12 -2.65 7.69
C ALA A 92 -14.54 -4.04 7.37
N THR A 93 -13.29 -4.11 6.89
CA THR A 93 -12.60 -5.37 6.60
C THR A 93 -12.48 -6.26 7.84
N ILE A 94 -12.07 -5.72 8.99
CA ILE A 94 -11.96 -6.55 10.21
C ILE A 94 -13.33 -7.02 10.69
N LYS A 95 -14.39 -6.20 10.55
CA LYS A 95 -15.75 -6.60 10.90
C LYS A 95 -16.22 -7.74 10.01
N ASP A 96 -15.97 -7.65 8.71
CA ASP A 96 -16.34 -8.67 7.74
C ASP A 96 -15.59 -10.00 7.97
N ILE A 97 -14.27 -9.95 8.20
CA ILE A 97 -13.48 -11.15 8.55
C ILE A 97 -14.01 -11.80 9.84
N LYS A 98 -14.35 -10.99 10.85
CA LYS A 98 -14.94 -11.47 12.11
C LYS A 98 -16.31 -12.08 11.93
N ALA A 99 -17.17 -11.51 11.09
CA ALA A 99 -18.51 -12.05 10.80
C ALA A 99 -18.44 -13.47 10.21
N LYS A 100 -17.39 -13.78 9.45
CA LYS A 100 -17.15 -15.13 8.90
C LYS A 100 -16.74 -16.17 9.96
N ARG A 101 -16.53 -15.77 11.23
CA ARG A 101 -16.21 -16.69 12.34
C ARG A 101 -17.30 -17.75 12.54
N GLU A 102 -18.56 -17.34 12.57
CA GLU A 102 -19.68 -18.27 12.82
C GLU A 102 -19.79 -19.30 11.70
N PHE A 103 -19.66 -18.84 10.46
CA PHE A 103 -19.63 -19.71 9.29
C PHE A 103 -18.48 -20.72 9.34
N LEU A 104 -17.27 -20.30 9.74
CA LEU A 104 -16.14 -21.21 9.88
C LEU A 104 -16.29 -22.21 11.03
N LEU A 105 -16.94 -21.81 12.13
CA LEU A 105 -17.29 -22.73 13.21
C LEU A 105 -18.28 -23.77 12.72
N TRP A 106 -19.27 -23.38 11.93
CA TRP A 106 -20.18 -24.30 11.26
C TRP A 106 -19.43 -25.24 10.31
N LEU A 107 -18.59 -24.73 9.41
CA LEU A 107 -17.76 -25.55 8.49
C LEU A 107 -16.90 -26.57 9.26
N LYS A 108 -16.33 -26.17 10.39
CA LYS A 108 -15.52 -27.05 11.24
C LYS A 108 -16.35 -28.16 11.86
N LYS A 109 -17.58 -27.86 12.30
CA LYS A 109 -18.51 -28.88 12.82
C LYS A 109 -18.88 -29.87 11.72
N GLU A 110 -19.31 -29.39 10.55
CA GLU A 110 -19.68 -30.30 9.46
C GLU A 110 -18.52 -31.18 9.01
N TYR A 111 -17.32 -30.63 8.94
CA TYR A 111 -16.13 -31.42 8.69
C TYR A 111 -15.95 -32.58 9.67
N LEU A 112 -16.27 -32.38 10.97
CA LEU A 112 -16.17 -33.43 11.99
C LEU A 112 -17.22 -34.52 11.81
N ASP A 113 -18.34 -34.25 11.15
CA ASP A 113 -19.42 -35.23 10.93
C ASP A 113 -19.23 -36.03 9.62
N LEU A 114 -18.28 -35.64 8.77
CA LEU A 114 -17.99 -36.35 7.53
C LEU A 114 -17.38 -37.76 7.73
N ARG A 115 -17.65 -38.65 6.76
CA ARG A 115 -17.00 -39.97 6.67
C ARG A 115 -15.47 -39.83 6.51
N PRO A 116 -14.64 -40.76 7.04
CA PRO A 116 -13.17 -40.64 7.04
C PRO A 116 -12.53 -40.38 5.66
N ARG A 117 -13.05 -41.01 4.60
CA ARG A 117 -12.55 -40.81 3.22
C ARG A 117 -12.77 -39.38 2.71
N LYS A 118 -13.90 -38.75 3.06
CA LYS A 118 -14.23 -37.36 2.69
C LYS A 118 -13.43 -36.37 3.55
N LYS A 119 -13.21 -36.66 4.84
CA LYS A 119 -12.38 -35.84 5.76
C LYS A 119 -10.95 -35.64 5.26
N LYS A 120 -10.27 -36.69 4.79
CA LYS A 120 -8.87 -36.60 4.34
C LYS A 120 -8.66 -35.57 3.22
N ARG A 121 -9.66 -35.35 2.37
CA ARG A 121 -9.59 -34.39 1.25
C ARG A 121 -9.80 -32.93 1.71
N LEU A 122 -10.51 -32.72 2.82
CA LEU A 122 -10.87 -31.39 3.33
C LEU A 122 -9.99 -30.89 4.48
N ALA A 123 -9.26 -31.78 5.15
CA ALA A 123 -8.41 -31.43 6.29
C ALA A 123 -7.44 -30.28 5.98
N LYS A 124 -6.66 -30.42 4.90
CA LYS A 124 -5.65 -29.43 4.52
C LYS A 124 -6.28 -28.10 4.03
N PRO A 125 -7.26 -28.10 3.11
CA PRO A 125 -7.96 -26.88 2.72
C PRO A 125 -8.60 -26.14 3.90
N LEU A 126 -9.27 -26.84 4.82
CA LEU A 126 -9.94 -26.21 5.96
C LEU A 126 -8.93 -25.58 6.93
N ALA A 127 -7.81 -26.27 7.20
CA ALA A 127 -6.73 -25.72 8.03
C ALA A 127 -6.16 -24.43 7.41
N ILE A 128 -5.88 -24.44 6.09
CA ILE A 128 -5.38 -23.27 5.37
C ILE A 128 -6.33 -22.07 5.53
N ILE A 129 -7.65 -22.28 5.43
CA ILE A 129 -8.63 -21.20 5.56
C ILE A 129 -8.67 -20.64 6.99
N LEU A 130 -8.59 -21.51 8.01
CA LEU A 130 -8.55 -21.08 9.41
C LEU A 130 -7.29 -20.26 9.70
N ASP A 131 -6.15 -20.67 9.17
CA ASP A 131 -4.88 -19.95 9.30
C ASP A 131 -4.94 -18.60 8.55
N GLN A 132 -5.48 -18.60 7.32
CA GLN A 132 -5.69 -17.38 6.53
C GLN A 132 -6.56 -16.37 7.27
N LYS A 133 -7.66 -16.81 7.90
CA LYS A 133 -8.50 -15.92 8.71
C LYS A 133 -7.69 -15.29 9.84
N THR A 134 -7.03 -16.12 10.65
CA THR A 134 -6.30 -15.64 11.84
C THR A 134 -5.23 -14.62 11.45
N LEU A 135 -4.45 -14.94 10.42
CA LEU A 135 -3.42 -14.03 9.90
C LEU A 135 -4.00 -12.71 9.39
N LEU A 136 -5.12 -12.75 8.66
CA LEU A 136 -5.78 -11.55 8.15
C LEU A 136 -6.35 -10.68 9.27
N GLU A 137 -6.92 -11.28 10.31
CA GLU A 137 -7.40 -10.54 11.50
C GLU A 137 -6.25 -9.81 12.18
N GLU A 138 -5.13 -10.50 12.43
CA GLU A 138 -3.93 -9.92 13.05
C GLU A 138 -3.33 -8.78 12.21
N GLN A 139 -3.17 -8.99 10.91
CA GLN A 139 -2.63 -7.98 9.99
C GLN A 139 -3.51 -6.75 9.90
N THR A 140 -4.83 -6.95 9.79
CA THR A 140 -5.81 -5.86 9.73
C THR A 140 -5.87 -5.11 11.05
N PHE A 141 -5.83 -5.82 12.19
CA PHE A 141 -5.80 -5.20 13.51
C PHE A 141 -4.54 -4.37 13.72
N LYS A 142 -3.36 -4.90 13.35
CA LYS A 142 -2.10 -4.16 13.44
C LYS A 142 -2.14 -2.91 12.57
N LEU A 143 -2.63 -3.01 11.34
CA LEU A 143 -2.81 -1.85 10.46
C LEU A 143 -3.76 -0.80 11.08
N LEU A 144 -4.85 -1.22 11.73
CA LEU A 144 -5.76 -0.31 12.42
C LEU A 144 -5.08 0.45 13.56
N VAL A 145 -4.26 -0.23 14.36
CA VAL A 145 -3.48 0.42 15.41
C VAL A 145 -2.51 1.43 14.80
N ASP A 146 -1.76 1.02 13.78
CA ASP A 146 -0.79 1.89 13.09
C ASP A 146 -1.48 3.12 12.49
N LEU A 147 -2.64 2.97 11.86
CA LEU A 147 -3.41 4.08 11.27
C LEU A 147 -3.99 5.03 12.34
N LYS A 148 -4.42 4.51 13.49
CA LYS A 148 -4.94 5.33 14.61
C LYS A 148 -3.83 6.15 15.27
N GLN A 149 -2.64 5.58 15.38
CA GLN A 149 -1.46 6.25 15.94
C GLN A 149 -0.73 7.12 14.91
N PHE A 150 -1.13 7.06 13.63
CA PHE A 150 -0.49 7.83 12.58
C PHE A 150 -0.88 9.31 12.65
N GLU A 151 0.09 10.12 13.06
CA GLU A 151 0.02 11.58 12.95
C GLU A 151 0.36 12.04 11.54
N VAL A 152 -0.54 12.81 10.95
CA VAL A 152 -0.33 13.35 9.61
C VAL A 152 0.65 14.51 9.64
N ASN A 153 1.84 14.25 9.11
CA ASN A 153 2.87 15.26 8.83
C ASN A 153 3.54 14.92 7.49
N LYS A 154 3.96 15.95 6.74
CA LYS A 154 4.65 15.85 5.44
C LYS A 154 5.88 14.93 5.51
N GLU A 155 6.64 14.98 6.60
CA GLU A 155 7.82 14.12 6.81
C GLU A 155 7.46 12.62 6.96
N LYS A 156 6.25 12.33 7.43
CA LYS A 156 5.72 10.98 7.64
C LYS A 156 5.00 10.42 6.40
N TYR A 157 5.01 11.13 5.27
CA TYR A 157 4.35 10.68 4.02
C TYR A 157 4.82 9.29 3.56
N ARG A 158 6.13 9.02 3.62
CA ARG A 158 6.68 7.70 3.26
C ARG A 158 6.11 6.58 4.13
N HIS A 159 5.90 6.85 5.41
CA HIS A 159 5.27 5.88 6.31
C HIS A 159 3.79 5.66 5.93
N PHE A 160 3.06 6.73 5.62
CA PHE A 160 1.67 6.62 5.16
C PHE A 160 1.52 5.79 3.88
N VAL A 161 2.41 5.98 2.89
CA VAL A 161 2.42 5.16 1.66
C VAL A 161 2.61 3.67 1.99
N ARG A 162 3.49 3.34 2.93
CA ARG A 162 3.67 1.94 3.37
C ARG A 162 2.42 1.37 4.02
N LEU A 163 1.68 2.16 4.80
CA LEU A 163 0.40 1.74 5.38
C LEU A 163 -0.65 1.48 4.30
N ARG A 164 -0.70 2.33 3.26
CA ARG A 164 -1.59 2.14 2.10
C ARG A 164 -1.27 0.87 1.33
N GLU A 165 0.00 0.60 1.05
CA GLU A 165 0.41 -0.62 0.35
C GLU A 165 0.14 -1.88 1.19
N ARG A 166 0.33 -1.80 2.52
CA ARG A 166 -0.09 -2.86 3.44
C ARG A 166 -1.59 -3.12 3.35
N PHE A 167 -2.41 -2.06 3.32
CA PHE A 167 -3.86 -2.20 3.19
C PHE A 167 -4.26 -2.88 1.86
N LYS A 168 -3.69 -2.45 0.73
CA LYS A 168 -3.95 -3.10 -0.58
C LYS A 168 -3.61 -4.59 -0.57
N LYS A 169 -2.50 -4.96 0.07
CA LYS A 169 -2.11 -6.37 0.23
C LYS A 169 -3.16 -7.14 1.04
N ILE A 170 -3.64 -6.57 2.15
CA ILE A 170 -4.72 -7.15 2.96
C ILE A 170 -5.99 -7.31 2.11
N GLU A 171 -6.41 -6.29 1.35
CA GLU A 171 -7.60 -6.39 0.48
C GLU A 171 -7.48 -7.54 -0.53
N SER A 172 -6.31 -7.70 -1.16
CA SER A 172 -6.05 -8.79 -2.10
C SER A 172 -6.12 -10.17 -1.40
N GLN A 173 -5.54 -10.28 -0.21
CA GLN A 173 -5.57 -11.51 0.58
C GLN A 173 -6.97 -11.83 1.10
N THR A 174 -7.77 -10.82 1.49
CA THR A 174 -9.17 -10.98 1.89
C THR A 174 -10.02 -11.53 0.75
N LYS A 175 -9.85 -11.01 -0.47
CA LYS A 175 -10.53 -11.57 -1.67
C LYS A 175 -10.11 -13.02 -1.94
N ALA A 176 -8.83 -13.34 -1.79
CA ALA A 176 -8.36 -14.71 -1.95
C ALA A 176 -8.96 -15.65 -0.89
N PHE A 177 -9.03 -15.20 0.36
CA PHE A 177 -9.66 -15.91 1.46
C PHE A 177 -11.15 -16.17 1.19
N GLU A 178 -11.90 -15.17 0.73
CA GLU A 178 -13.31 -15.31 0.34
C GLU A 178 -13.52 -16.35 -0.76
N ASN A 179 -12.70 -16.27 -1.81
CA ASN A 179 -12.77 -17.22 -2.92
C ASN A 179 -12.49 -18.66 -2.45
N ASN A 180 -11.51 -18.84 -1.56
CA ASN A 180 -11.20 -20.15 -0.99
C ASN A 180 -12.35 -20.65 -0.10
N LEU A 181 -12.92 -19.75 0.71
CA LEU A 181 -14.03 -20.05 1.61
C LEU A 181 -15.25 -20.53 0.83
N GLN A 182 -15.59 -19.84 -0.26
CA GLN A 182 -16.68 -20.21 -1.14
C GLN A 182 -16.43 -21.57 -1.82
N LYS A 183 -15.20 -21.85 -2.28
CA LYS A 183 -14.85 -23.15 -2.87
C LYS A 183 -15.05 -24.30 -1.89
N ILE A 184 -14.64 -24.15 -0.63
CA ILE A 184 -14.84 -25.17 0.40
C ILE A 184 -16.34 -25.34 0.70
N ALA A 185 -17.08 -24.23 0.81
CA ALA A 185 -18.52 -24.25 1.05
C ALA A 185 -19.27 -25.01 -0.06
N SER A 186 -18.98 -24.71 -1.33
CA SER A 186 -19.58 -25.40 -2.47
C SER A 186 -19.22 -26.89 -2.49
N TYR A 187 -17.97 -27.24 -2.18
CA TYR A 187 -17.56 -28.63 -2.08
C TYR A 187 -18.34 -29.39 -1.01
N MET A 188 -18.52 -28.79 0.18
CA MET A 188 -19.29 -29.42 1.26
C MET A 188 -20.79 -29.53 0.94
N GLY A 189 -21.39 -28.53 0.30
CA GLY A 189 -22.77 -28.64 -0.20
C GLY A 189 -22.96 -29.82 -1.15
N ASN A 190 -22.02 -30.04 -2.08
CA ASN A 190 -22.06 -31.18 -3.00
C ASN A 190 -21.86 -32.54 -2.31
N LEU A 191 -21.22 -32.58 -1.13
CA LEU A 191 -21.03 -33.82 -0.37
C LEU A 191 -22.29 -34.29 0.36
N HIS A 192 -23.32 -33.44 0.51
CA HIS A 192 -24.61 -33.75 1.11
C HIS A 192 -25.70 -34.11 0.09
N ALA A 193 -25.49 -33.80 -1.19
CA ALA A 193 -26.42 -34.15 -2.27
C ALA A 193 -26.32 -35.63 -2.74
N HIS A 194 -25.46 -36.43 -2.11
CA HIS A 194 -25.19 -37.85 -2.40
C HIS A 194 -25.00 -38.66 -1.11
#